data_AF-A0A4Q5SJ39-F1
#
_entry.id   AF-A0A4Q5SJ39-F1
#
_cell.length_a   1.000
_cell.length_b   1.000
_cell.length_c   1.000
_cell.angle_alpha   90.00
_cell.angle_beta   90.00
_cell.angle_gamma   90.00
#
_symmetry.space_group_name_H-M   'P 1'
#
loop_
_entity.id
_entity.type
_entity.pdbx_description
1 polymer ?
#
loop_
_entity_poly.entity_id
_entity_poly.type
_entity_poly.pdbx_seq_one_letter_code
_entity_poly.pdbx_strand_id
1 'polypeptide(L)'
;MRRQFFAIIILLLHFIPAHANTPKTDSLWQVLKAELKKENTYIQHKEQKILLLKKQLEKTSPKKFTPRFQLLAELFEEYSSFRFDSAITSAHRMIALSKQFNEK
;
A
#
# COMPACT_ATOMS: atom_id res chain seq x y z
N MET A 1 -51.77 19.49 34.03
CA MET A 1 -51.64 18.05 33.71
C MET A 1 -50.89 17.77 32.40
N ARG A 2 -51.24 18.37 31.25
CA ARG A 2 -50.53 18.15 29.96
C ARG A 2 -49.01 18.38 29.99
N ARG A 3 -48.52 19.48 30.60
CA ARG A 3 -47.07 19.80 30.68
C ARG A 3 -46.27 18.80 31.53
N GLN A 4 -46.86 18.31 32.62
CA GLN A 4 -46.24 17.30 33.49
C GLN A 4 -46.17 15.94 32.78
N PHE A 5 -47.16 15.62 31.96
CA PHE A 5 -47.16 14.42 31.13
C PHE A 5 -46.01 14.44 30.10
N PHE A 6 -45.77 15.58 29.44
CA PHE A 6 -44.62 15.74 28.54
C PHE A 6 -43.28 15.61 29.25
N ALA A 7 -43.15 16.13 30.47
CA ALA A 7 -41.93 15.99 31.26
C ALA A 7 -41.65 14.52 31.63
N ILE A 8 -42.69 13.75 31.95
CA ILE A 8 -42.59 12.32 32.23
C ILE A 8 -42.17 11.53 30.98
N ILE A 9 -42.69 11.87 29.80
CA ILE A 9 -42.29 11.23 28.54
C ILE A 9 -40.82 11.51 28.22
N ILE A 10 -40.35 12.75 28.40
CA ILE A 10 -38.93 13.10 28.16
C ILE A 10 -38.00 12.39 29.16
N LEU A 11 -38.44 12.26 30.42
CA LEU A 11 -37.71 11.52 31.44
C LEU A 11 -37.64 10.02 31.09
N LEU A 12 -38.73 9.43 30.60
CA LEU A 12 -38.78 8.04 30.15
C LEU A 12 -37.89 7.79 28.92
N LEU A 13 -37.76 8.76 28.01
CA LEU A 13 -36.87 8.65 26.84
C LEU A 13 -35.37 8.54 27.25
N HIS A 14 -34.96 9.08 28.40
CA HIS A 14 -33.58 8.96 28.88
C HIS A 14 -33.23 7.55 29.37
N PHE A 15 -34.23 6.73 29.70
CA PHE A 15 -34.03 5.34 30.13
C PHE A 15 -34.03 4.34 28.98
N ILE A 16 -34.27 4.79 27.74
CA ILE A 16 -34.15 3.93 26.56
C ILE A 16 -32.65 3.86 26.21
N PRO A 17 -31.98 2.72 26.40
CA PRO A 17 -30.60 2.59 25.98
C PRO A 17 -30.53 2.73 24.46
N ALA A 18 -29.79 3.74 23.98
CA ALA A 18 -29.51 3.90 22.56
C ALA A 18 -28.64 2.72 22.09
N HIS A 19 -29.26 1.69 21.52
CA HIS A 19 -28.55 0.55 20.95
C HIS A 19 -28.02 0.89 19.56
N ALA A 20 -26.91 1.61 19.50
CA ALA A 20 -26.19 1.89 18.26
C ALA A 20 -25.09 0.84 17.94
N ASN A 21 -24.75 -0.04 18.88
CA ASN A 21 -23.66 -1.00 18.73
C ASN A 21 -24.18 -2.33 18.20
N THR A 22 -24.06 -2.55 16.88
CA THR A 22 -24.28 -3.88 16.30
C THR A 22 -22.95 -4.63 16.25
N PRO A 23 -22.84 -5.85 16.83
CA PRO A 23 -21.58 -6.60 16.93
C PRO A 23 -20.94 -6.93 15.57
N LYS A 24 -21.73 -6.95 14.50
CA LYS A 24 -21.23 -7.14 13.12
C LYS A 24 -20.41 -5.95 12.63
N THR A 25 -20.80 -4.73 12.97
CA THR A 25 -20.10 -3.51 12.56
C THR A 25 -18.75 -3.40 13.26
N ASP A 26 -18.70 -3.77 14.55
CA ASP A 26 -17.46 -3.79 15.33
C ASP A 26 -16.47 -4.83 14.79
N SER A 27 -16.96 -6.00 14.36
CA SER A 27 -16.12 -7.03 13.73
C SER A 27 -15.52 -6.55 12.40
N LEU A 28 -16.31 -5.92 11.53
CA LEU A 28 -15.81 -5.37 10.26
C LEU A 28 -14.79 -4.25 10.50
N TRP A 29 -15.04 -3.39 11.48
CA TRP A 29 -14.11 -2.33 11.86
C TRP A 29 -12.77 -2.88 12.38
N GLN A 30 -12.79 -3.97 13.13
CA GLN A 30 -11.59 -4.62 13.60
C GLN A 30 -10.79 -5.23 12.44
N VAL A 31 -11.46 -5.89 11.48
CA VAL A 31 -10.80 -6.44 10.29
C VAL A 31 -10.15 -5.33 9.45
N LEU A 32 -10.87 -4.23 9.21
CA LEU A 32 -10.32 -3.09 8.46
C LEU A 32 -9.10 -2.50 9.17
N LYS A 33 -9.16 -2.29 10.49
CA LYS A 33 -8.01 -1.81 11.28
C LYS A 33 -6.82 -2.77 11.19
N ALA A 34 -7.07 -4.09 11.20
CA ALA A 34 -6.02 -5.08 11.06
C ALA A 34 -5.38 -5.03 9.67
N GLU A 35 -6.17 -4.85 8.61
CA GLU A 35 -5.65 -4.76 7.24
C GLU A 35 -4.87 -3.46 7.00
N LEU A 36 -5.37 -2.32 7.48
CA LEU A 36 -4.64 -1.04 7.42
C LEU A 36 -3.30 -1.09 8.18
N LYS A 37 -3.22 -1.86 9.27
CA LYS A 37 -1.93 -2.07 9.97
C LYS A 37 -0.91 -2.83 9.12
N LYS A 38 -1.35 -3.68 8.18
CA LYS A 38 -0.46 -4.42 7.27
C LYS A 38 0.11 -3.53 6.16
N GLU A 39 -0.55 -2.42 5.84
CA GLU A 39 -0.11 -1.48 4.81
C GLU A 39 1.32 -1.00 5.08
N ASN A 40 1.61 -0.58 6.32
CA ASN A 40 2.95 -0.10 6.66
C ASN A 40 4.02 -1.19 6.48
N THR A 41 3.71 -2.44 6.86
CA THR A 41 4.61 -3.58 6.63
C THR A 41 4.81 -3.86 5.15
N TYR A 42 3.75 -3.78 4.34
CA TYR A 42 3.83 -3.94 2.89
C TYR A 42 4.72 -2.86 2.25
N ILE A 43 4.52 -1.60 2.62
CA ILE A 43 5.34 -0.46 2.17
C ILE A 43 6.81 -0.69 2.52
N GLN A 44 7.10 -1.00 3.80
CA GLN A 44 8.46 -1.25 4.27
C GLN A 44 9.13 -2.39 3.50
N HIS A 45 8.42 -3.50 3.26
CA HIS A 45 8.94 -4.63 2.51
C HIS A 45 9.26 -4.24 1.05
N LYS A 46 8.36 -3.50 0.39
CA LYS A 46 8.58 -2.98 -0.97
C LYS A 46 9.81 -2.07 -1.04
N GLU A 47 9.93 -1.12 -0.12
CA GLU A 47 11.07 -0.20 -0.07
C GLU A 47 12.40 -0.91 0.18
N GLN A 48 12.41 -1.88 1.10
CA GLN A 48 13.60 -2.70 1.36
C GLN A 48 14.02 -3.49 0.12
N LYS A 49 13.09 -4.14 -0.57
CA LYS A 49 13.39 -4.90 -1.80
C LYS A 49 13.94 -3.98 -2.90
N ILE A 50 13.30 -2.84 -3.13
CA ILE A 50 13.77 -1.82 -4.08
C ILE A 50 15.19 -1.35 -3.74
N LEU A 51 15.47 -1.08 -2.47
CA LEU A 51 16.80 -0.66 -2.01
C LEU A 51 17.86 -1.73 -2.32
N LEU A 52 17.55 -3.00 -2.06
CA LEU A 52 18.45 -4.12 -2.33
C LEU A 52 18.75 -4.25 -3.83
N LEU A 53 17.72 -4.20 -4.68
CA LEU A 53 17.86 -4.27 -6.13
C LEU A 53 18.70 -3.11 -6.67
N LYS A 54 18.50 -1.89 -6.17
CA LYS A 54 19.33 -0.73 -6.53
C LYS A 54 20.80 -0.93 -6.16
N LYS A 55 21.07 -1.38 -4.93
CA LYS A 55 22.44 -1.69 -4.47
C LYS A 55 23.10 -2.77 -5.33
N GLN A 56 22.37 -3.81 -5.70
CA GLN A 56 22.87 -4.86 -6.59
C GLN A 56 23.17 -4.32 -7.99
N LEU A 57 22.31 -3.44 -8.51
CA LEU A 57 22.50 -2.82 -9.82
C LEU A 57 23.71 -1.88 -9.87
N GLU A 58 23.99 -1.17 -8.78
CA GLU A 58 25.19 -0.33 -8.63
C GLU A 58 26.47 -1.16 -8.56
N LYS A 59 26.44 -2.28 -7.83
CA LYS A 59 27.58 -3.22 -7.74
C LYS A 59 27.82 -4.00 -9.04
N THR A 60 26.80 -4.15 -9.88
CA THR A 60 26.90 -4.91 -11.12
C THR A 60 27.61 -4.09 -12.19
N SER A 61 28.75 -4.61 -12.66
CA SER A 61 29.58 -3.99 -13.70
C SER A 61 28.75 -3.50 -14.90
N PRO A 62 28.97 -2.27 -15.41
CA PRO A 62 28.27 -1.73 -16.58
C PRO A 62 28.39 -2.59 -17.85
N LYS A 63 29.43 -3.42 -17.95
CA LYS A 63 29.66 -4.30 -19.10
C LYS A 63 28.80 -5.57 -19.10
N LYS A 64 28.20 -5.92 -17.96
CA LYS A 64 27.38 -7.13 -17.82
C LYS A 64 25.93 -6.82 -18.18
N PHE A 65 25.59 -6.98 -19.46
CA PHE A 65 24.25 -6.71 -19.98
C PHE A 65 23.16 -7.51 -19.25
N THR A 66 23.20 -8.85 -19.32
CA THR A 66 22.14 -9.73 -18.81
C THR A 66 21.81 -9.50 -17.34
N PRO A 67 22.79 -9.45 -16.41
CA PRO A 67 22.49 -9.23 -14.99
C PRO A 67 21.91 -7.83 -14.72
N ARG A 68 22.36 -6.80 -15.45
CA ARG A 68 21.79 -5.44 -15.30
C ARG A 68 20.36 -5.36 -15.84
N PHE A 69 20.09 -6.04 -16.96
CA PHE A 69 18.76 -6.10 -17.53
C PHE A 69 17.79 -6.80 -16.58
N GLN A 70 18.18 -7.94 -16.00
CA GLN A 70 17.37 -8.67 -15.01
C GLN A 70 17.05 -7.81 -13.78
N LEU A 71 18.06 -7.14 -13.20
CA LEU A 71 17.85 -6.26 -12.05
C LEU A 71 16.93 -5.06 -12.37
N LEU A 72 16.99 -4.52 -13.59
CA LEU A 72 16.08 -3.48 -14.04
C LEU A 72 14.66 -3.98 -14.26
N ALA A 73 14.49 -5.21 -14.75
CA ALA A 73 13.19 -5.85 -14.90
C ALA A 73 12.55 -6.15 -13.53
N GLU A 74 13.33 -6.62 -12.56
CA GLU A 74 12.86 -6.81 -11.19
C GLU A 74 12.49 -5.47 -10.53
N LEU A 75 13.25 -4.40 -10.76
CA LEU A 75 12.88 -3.06 -10.31
C LEU A 75 11.59 -2.56 -10.95
N PHE A 76 11.40 -2.81 -12.25
CA PHE A 76 10.15 -2.48 -12.94
C PHE A 76 8.96 -3.18 -12.29
N GLU A 77 9.07 -4.48 -12.03
CA GLU A 77 8.01 -5.27 -11.42
C GLU A 77 7.67 -4.74 -10.02
N GLU A 78 8.68 -4.48 -9.18
CA GLU A 78 8.47 -3.94 -7.84
C GLU A 78 7.80 -2.56 -7.85
N TYR A 79 8.15 -1.72 -8.81
CA TYR A 79 7.55 -0.40 -8.95
C TYR A 79 6.17 -0.41 -9.62
N SER A 80 5.87 -1.37 -10.48
CA SER A 80 4.64 -1.38 -11.29
C SER A 80 3.38 -1.29 -10.42
N SER A 81 3.35 -2.03 -9.32
CA SER A 81 2.22 -2.12 -8.39
C SER A 81 2.34 -1.18 -7.18
N PHE A 82 3.42 -0.39 -7.09
CA PHE A 82 3.74 0.43 -5.91
C PHE A 82 3.92 1.91 -6.25
N ARG A 83 4.74 2.24 -7.25
CA ARG A 83 5.01 3.61 -7.72
C ARG A 83 5.27 3.60 -9.23
N PHE A 84 4.20 3.66 -10.01
CA PHE A 84 4.22 3.43 -11.46
C PHE A 84 5.20 4.34 -12.24
N ASP A 85 5.35 5.62 -11.86
CA ASP A 85 6.32 6.52 -12.51
C ASP A 85 7.77 6.01 -12.45
N SER A 86 8.13 5.34 -11.34
CA SER A 86 9.45 4.74 -11.18
C SER A 86 9.59 3.44 -11.99
N ALA A 87 8.49 2.75 -12.27
CA ALA A 87 8.47 1.61 -13.18
C ALA A 87 8.80 2.07 -14.61
N ILE A 88 8.13 3.12 -15.09
CA ILE A 88 8.41 3.73 -16.41
C ILE A 88 9.89 4.09 -16.55
N THR A 89 10.48 4.70 -15.51
CA THR A 89 11.91 5.03 -15.50
C THR A 89 12.79 3.78 -15.65
N SER A 90 12.45 2.68 -14.98
CA SER A 90 13.16 1.41 -15.08
C SER A 90 13.01 0.79 -16.48
N ALA A 91 11.84 0.89 -17.09
CA ALA A 91 11.59 0.48 -18.48
C ALA A 91 12.44 1.26 -19.48
N HIS A 92 12.51 2.58 -19.36
CA HIS A 92 13.40 3.40 -20.21
C HIS A 92 14.87 3.01 -20.07
N ARG A 93 15.32 2.67 -18.85
CA ARG A 93 16.69 2.19 -18.62
C ARG A 93 16.94 0.83 -19.28
N MET A 94 15.96 -0.07 -19.27
CA MET A 94 16.05 -1.35 -20.00
C MET A 94 16.18 -1.11 -21.51
N ILE A 95 15.34 -0.24 -22.09
CA ILE A 95 15.39 0.11 -23.52
C ILE A 95 16.75 0.69 -23.88
N ALA A 96 17.26 1.64 -23.09
CA ALA A 96 18.58 2.25 -23.32
C ALA A 96 19.71 1.21 -23.24
N LEU A 97 19.64 0.29 -22.27
CA LEU A 97 20.62 -0.78 -22.11
C LEU A 97 20.61 -1.73 -23.32
N SER A 98 19.43 -2.10 -23.83
CA SER A 98 19.29 -2.95 -25.03
C SER A 98 19.83 -2.28 -26.28
N LYS A 99 19.58 -0.97 -26.46
CA LYS A 99 20.16 -0.20 -27.58
C LYS A 99 21.68 -0.18 -27.54
N GLN A 100 22.27 0.12 -26.39
CA GLN A 100 23.73 0.12 -26.20
C GLN A 100 24.38 -1.24 -26.45
N PHE A 101 23.67 -2.34 -26.19
CA PHE A 101 24.17 -3.69 -26.46
C PHE A 101 24.10 -4.05 -27.95
N ASN A 102 23.04 -3.62 -28.64
CA ASN A 102 22.87 -3.87 -30.07
C ASN A 102 23.77 -3.00 -30.97
N GLU A 103 24.26 -1.87 -30.46
CA GLU A 103 25.21 -0.97 -31.14
C GLU A 103 26.70 -1.36 -30.94
N LYS A 104 26.98 -2.47 -30.25
CA LYS A 104 28.33 -3.03 -30.03
C LYS A 104 28.60 -4.26 -30.89
#